data_AF-A0A1T3P355-F1
#
_entry.id   AF-A0A1T3P355-F1
#
_cell.length_a   1.000
_cell.length_b   1.000
_cell.length_c   1.000
_cell.angle_alpha   90.00
_cell.angle_beta   90.00
_cell.angle_gamma   90.00
#
_symmetry.space_group_name_H-M   'P 1'
#
loop_
_entity.id
_entity.type
_entity.pdbx_description
1 polymer ?
#
loop_
_entity_poly.entity_id
_entity_poly.type
_entity_poly.pdbx_seq_one_letter_code
_entity_poly.pdbx_strand_id
1 'polypeptide(L)' 'MSETVTDLDSENLAVAAQILGTATKSDTVNEALRLLTEDVRRRKAAIEGMRKLVDEGALDFSIFGFPDEYEPLENPR' A
#
# COMPACT_ATOMS: atom_id res chain seq x y z
N MET A 1 -9.84 5.09 -20.68
CA MET A 1 -9.61 3.69 -20.25
C MET A 1 -8.98 2.94 -21.39
N SER A 2 -8.07 2.01 -21.10
CA SER A 2 -7.54 1.06 -22.07
C SER A 2 -8.20 -0.30 -21.84
N GLU A 3 -8.68 -0.95 -22.90
CA GLU A 3 -9.21 -2.31 -22.77
C GLU A 3 -8.06 -3.29 -22.56
N THR A 4 -8.21 -4.17 -21.58
CA THR A 4 -7.22 -5.20 -21.26
C THR A 4 -7.96 -6.51 -21.00
N VAL A 5 -7.53 -7.58 -21.64
CA VAL A 5 -8.06 -8.92 -21.41
C VAL A 5 -7.17 -9.58 -20.37
N THR A 6 -7.74 -9.88 -19.21
CA THR A 6 -7.04 -10.55 -18.10
C THR A 6 -7.98 -11.53 -17.42
N ASP A 7 -7.43 -12.60 -16.86
CA ASP A 7 -8.19 -13.56 -16.09
C ASP A 7 -8.35 -13.05 -14.65
N LEU A 8 -9.56 -13.17 -14.11
CA LEU A 8 -9.91 -12.67 -12.79
C LEU A 8 -10.60 -13.76 -12.01
N ASP A 9 -10.14 -13.96 -10.78
CA ASP A 9 -10.83 -14.82 -9.83
C ASP A 9 -12.25 -14.28 -9.59
N SER A 10 -13.25 -15.08 -10.00
CA SER A 10 -14.64 -14.68 -9.97
C SER A 10 -15.23 -14.57 -8.56
N GLU A 11 -14.69 -15.33 -7.60
CA GLU A 11 -15.17 -15.32 -6.22
C GLU A 11 -14.69 -14.03 -5.54
N ASN A 12 -13.39 -13.73 -5.64
CA ASN A 12 -12.83 -12.49 -5.12
C ASN A 12 -13.45 -11.25 -5.76
N LEU A 13 -13.74 -11.31 -7.07
CA LEU A 13 -14.41 -10.21 -7.78
C LEU A 13 -15.84 -9.99 -7.28
N ALA A 14 -16.58 -11.07 -6.97
CA ALA A 14 -17.93 -10.97 -6.42
C ALA A 14 -17.93 -10.38 -4.99
N VAL A 15 -16.96 -10.79 -4.16
CA VAL A 15 -16.78 -10.22 -2.82
C VAL A 15 -16.42 -8.73 -2.91
N ALA A 16 -15.48 -8.36 -3.78
CA ALA A 16 -15.11 -6.98 -3.99
C ALA A 16 -16.32 -6.14 -4.47
N ALA A 17 -17.14 -6.67 -5.38
CA ALA A 17 -18.33 -5.96 -5.86
C ALA A 17 -19.35 -5.70 -4.74
N GLN A 18 -19.53 -6.65 -3.82
CA GLN A 18 -20.40 -6.46 -2.65
C GLN A 18 -19.85 -5.40 -1.69
N ILE A 19 -18.54 -5.45 -1.39
CA ILE A 19 -17.89 -4.49 -0.50
C ILE A 19 -17.93 -3.07 -1.09
N LEU A 20 -17.70 -2.95 -2.40
CA LEU A 20 -17.63 -1.67 -3.11
C LEU A 20 -19.00 -1.17 -3.59
N GLY A 21 -20.05 -1.99 -3.52
CA GLY A 21 -21.39 -1.64 -3.99
C GLY A 21 -21.48 -1.44 -5.50
N THR A 22 -20.63 -2.12 -6.28
CA THR A 22 -20.51 -1.94 -7.73
C THR A 22 -21.34 -2.97 -8.50
N ALA A 23 -21.92 -2.53 -9.62
CA ALA A 23 -22.81 -3.37 -10.43
C ALA A 23 -22.06 -4.17 -11.51
N THR A 24 -20.94 -3.65 -12.02
CA THR A 24 -20.18 -4.29 -13.10
C THR A 24 -18.78 -4.69 -12.66
N LYS A 25 -18.21 -5.70 -13.33
CA LYS A 25 -16.82 -6.13 -13.12
C LYS A 25 -15.83 -4.98 -13.35
N SER A 26 -16.06 -4.18 -14.40
CA SER A 26 -15.21 -3.02 -14.73
C SER A 26 -15.24 -1.98 -13.63
N ASP A 27 -16.42 -1.61 -13.13
CA ASP A 27 -16.56 -0.63 -12.04
C ASP A 27 -15.87 -1.13 -10.77
N THR A 28 -16.04 -2.41 -10.46
CA THR A 28 -15.41 -3.06 -9.31
C THR A 28 -13.88 -2.97 -9.38
N VAL A 29 -13.29 -3.31 -10.53
CA VAL A 29 -11.84 -3.28 -10.73
C VAL A 29 -11.31 -1.85 -10.70
N ASN A 30 -11.98 -0.92 -11.39
CA ASN A 30 -11.55 0.47 -11.44
C ASN A 30 -11.59 1.13 -10.05
N GLU A 31 -12.65 0.87 -9.29
CA GLU A 31 -12.78 1.42 -7.94
C GLU A 31 -11.79 0.78 -6.96
N ALA A 32 -11.57 -0.54 -7.06
CA ALA A 32 -10.55 -1.22 -6.27
C ALA A 32 -9.14 -0.66 -6.53
N LEU A 33 -8.78 -0.42 -7.81
CA LEU A 33 -7.50 0.17 -8.17
C LEU A 33 -7.37 1.62 -7.67
N ARG A 34 -8.46 2.40 -7.73
CA ARG A 34 -8.48 3.77 -7.19
C ARG A 34 -8.17 3.74 -5.69
N LEU A 35 -8.88 2.93 -4.93
CA LEU A 35 -8.67 2.81 -3.47
C LEU A 35 -7.27 2.32 -3.12
N LEU A 36 -6.76 1.31 -3.83
CA LEU A 36 -5.42 0.79 -3.62
C LEU A 36 -4.35 1.88 -3.86
N THR A 37 -4.47 2.63 -4.96
CA THR A 37 -3.48 3.67 -5.27
C THR A 37 -3.54 4.83 -4.28
N GLU A 38 -4.71 5.20 -3.79
CA GLU A 38 -4.87 6.20 -2.73
C GLU A 38 -4.26 5.74 -1.40
N ASP A 39 -4.50 4.48 -1.01
CA ASP A 39 -3.94 3.88 0.19
C ASP A 39 -2.41 3.77 0.11
N VAL A 40 -1.87 3.27 -1.00
CA VAL A 40 -0.42 3.17 -1.23
C VAL A 40 0.24 4.55 -1.18
N ARG A 41 -0.36 5.57 -1.81
CA ARG A 41 0.15 6.95 -1.75
C ARG A 41 0.18 7.48 -0.32
N ARG A 42 -0.91 7.27 0.43
CA ARG A 42 -1.00 7.71 1.83
C ARG A 42 0.05 7.06 2.69
N ARG A 43 0.22 5.74 2.58
CA ARG A 43 1.23 4.97 3.33
C ARG A 43 2.64 5.40 2.97
N LYS A 44 2.92 5.60 1.68
CA LYS A 44 4.22 6.08 1.22
C LYS A 44 4.55 7.47 1.79
N ALA A 45 3.61 8.40 1.74
CA ALA A 45 3.79 9.74 2.32
C ALA A 45 4.01 9.68 3.84
N ALA A 46 3.30 8.80 4.55
CA ALA A 46 3.52 8.60 5.98
C ALA A 46 4.92 8.05 6.29
N ILE A 47 5.39 7.05 5.53
CA ILE A 47 6.73 6.48 5.67
C ILE A 47 7.81 7.52 5.37
N GLU A 48 7.65 8.29 4.30
CA GLU A 48 8.59 9.39 3.97
C GLU A 48 8.60 10.47 5.06
N GLY A 49 7.44 10.82 5.62
CA GLY A 49 7.34 11.74 6.75
C GLY A 49 8.05 11.20 8.01
N MET A 50 7.86 9.92 8.33
CA MET A 50 8.56 9.28 9.45
C MET A 50 10.08 9.29 9.25
N ARG A 51 10.57 8.94 8.04
CA ARG A 51 12.00 8.99 7.72
C ARG A 51 12.58 10.39 7.94
N LYS A 52 11.87 11.42 7.49
CA LYS A 52 12.30 12.81 7.69
C LYS A 52 12.39 13.20 9.17
N LEU A 53 11.39 12.82 9.98
CA LEU A 53 11.40 13.10 11.42
C LEU A 53 12.56 12.40 12.14
N VAL A 54 12.99 11.25 11.64
CA VAL A 54 14.13 10.49 12.18
C VAL A 54 15.44 11.16 11.79
N ASP A 55 15.59 11.55 10.52
CA ASP A 55 16.76 12.32 10.04
C ASP A 55 16.91 13.66 10.79
N GLU A 56 15.80 14.28 11.16
CA GLU A 56 15.76 15.52 11.95
C GLU A 56 15.97 15.29 13.46
N GLY A 57 16.11 14.03 13.91
CA GLY A 57 16.25 13.65 15.32
C GLY A 57 15.00 13.91 16.17
N ALA A 58 13.86 14.15 15.54
CA ALA A 58 12.58 14.40 16.20
C ALA A 58 11.85 13.11 16.63
N LEU A 59 12.29 11.96 16.10
CA LEU A 59 11.86 10.62 16.53
C LEU A 59 13.08 9.81 16.97
N ASP A 60 13.12 9.47 18.26
CA ASP A 60 14.12 8.59 18.87
C ASP A 60 13.57 7.16 18.89
N PHE A 61 14.16 6.25 18.10
CA PHE A 61 13.74 4.85 18.04
C PHE A 61 14.35 3.96 19.13
N SER A 62 15.33 4.48 19.90
CA SER A 62 15.90 3.75 21.03
C SER A 62 14.85 3.42 22.09
N ILE A 63 13.78 4.22 22.18
CA ILE A 63 12.64 3.97 23.08
C ILE A 63 11.87 2.69 22.75
N PHE A 64 11.96 2.22 21.50
CA PHE A 64 11.33 0.98 21.02
C PHE A 64 12.32 -0.20 20.98
N GLY A 65 13.55 -0.02 21.47
CA GLY A 65 14.57 -1.07 21.52
C GLY A 65 15.27 -1.36 20.18
N PHE A 66 15.12 -0.47 19.20
CA PHE A 66 15.90 -0.54 17.95
C PHE A 66 17.22 0.25 18.12
N PRO A 67 18.35 -0.26 17.62
CA PRO A 67 19.60 0.49 17.60
C PRO A 67 19.47 1.72 16.70
N ASP A 68 20.11 2.84 17.07
CA ASP A 68 20.13 4.08 16.28
C ASP A 68 20.72 3.89 14.88
N GLU A 69 21.63 2.92 14.73
CA GLU A 69 22.25 2.57 13.47
C GLU A 69 21.53 1.37 12.85
N TYR A 70 20.80 1.62 11.76
CA TYR A 70 20.25 0.58 10.90
C TYR A 70 21.39 -0.05 10.09
N GLU A 71 21.84 -1.24 10.47
CA GLU A 71 22.65 -2.09 9.59
C GLU A 71 21.73 -2.77 8.57
N PRO A 72 21.78 -2.41 7.27
CA PRO A 72 20.99 -3.09 6.26
C PRO A 72 21.39 -4.57 6.23
N LEU A 73 20.42 -5.45 6.46
CA LEU A 73 20.61 -6.90 6.28
C LEU A 73 21.12 -7.12 4.86
N GLU A 74 22.36 -7.60 4.73
CA GLU A 74 22.92 -7.97 3.43
C GLU A 74 21.97 -8.97 2.77
N ASN A 75 21.42 -8.57 1.62
CA ASN A 75 20.46 -9.37 0.89
C ASN A 75 21.12 -10.71 0.48
N PRO A 76 20.68 -11.88 0.99
CA PRO A 76 21.21 -13.14 0.52
C PRO A 76 20.78 -13.33 -0.93
N ARG A 77 21.78 -13.40 -1.81
CA ARG A 77 21.64 -13.60 -3.27
C ARG A 77 20.92 -14.88 -3.62
#